data_AF-A0A2U2RVM1-F1
#
_entry.id   AF-A0A2U2RVM1-F1
#
_cell.length_a   1.000
_cell.length_b   1.000
_cell.length_c   1.000
_cell.angle_alpha   90.00
_cell.angle_beta   90.00
_cell.angle_gamma   90.00
#
_symmetry.space_group_name_H-M   'P 1'
#
loop_
_entity.id
_entity.type
_entity.pdbx_description
1 polymer ?
#
loop_
_entity_poly.entity_id
_entity_poly.type
_entity_poly.pdbx_seq_one_letter_code
_entity_poly.pdbx_strand_id
1 'polypeptide(L)'
;FNVVKGFLNLSLSDTFFFNCFSAIHRDKNFGHKILNKNSPKMMVEFSSPNTNKPLHLGHIRNNLLGYSISKILEADGKKVIKTQIINDRGIHICKSMVAWIKYGKGDTPKKSGLKGDQLVGKYYVIFELEYKKQITSLISKGKSIKEAEKTAPIILEAQEMLRLWESKDSKVISLWKKMNQWVYDGFDLTYKKLGVN
;
A
#
# COMPACT_ATOMS: atom_id res chain seq x y z
N PHE A 1 -29.40 11.87 -41.61
CA PHE A 1 -29.40 12.90 -40.56
C PHE A 1 -30.76 13.59 -40.54
N ASN A 2 -31.13 14.25 -39.45
CA ASN A 2 -32.28 15.15 -39.43
C ASN A 2 -31.91 16.46 -38.70
N VAL A 3 -32.65 17.53 -38.97
CA VAL A 3 -32.46 18.82 -38.31
C VAL A 3 -33.70 19.12 -37.47
N VAL A 4 -33.50 19.33 -36.16
CA VAL A 4 -34.60 19.61 -35.21
C VAL A 4 -34.21 20.80 -34.35
N LYS A 5 -34.96 21.90 -34.43
CA LYS A 5 -34.79 23.12 -33.61
C LYS A 5 -33.35 23.63 -33.52
N GLY A 6 -32.60 23.59 -34.62
CA GLY A 6 -31.21 24.06 -34.68
C GLY A 6 -30.14 23.01 -34.35
N PHE A 7 -30.52 21.77 -34.01
CA PHE A 7 -29.58 20.65 -33.86
C PHE A 7 -29.54 19.80 -35.12
N LEU A 8 -28.34 19.39 -35.54
CA LEU A 8 -28.12 18.37 -36.56
C LEU A 8 -27.93 17.01 -35.88
N ASN A 9 -28.91 16.12 -35.96
CA ASN A 9 -28.77 14.76 -35.45
C ASN A 9 -28.32 13.82 -36.56
N LEU A 10 -27.24 13.10 -36.29
CA LEU A 10 -26.69 12.10 -37.21
C LEU A 10 -27.20 10.71 -36.80
N SER A 11 -27.60 9.92 -37.78
CA SER A 11 -27.95 8.51 -37.61
C SER A 11 -27.04 7.71 -38.52
N LEU A 12 -26.40 6.69 -37.96
CA LEU A 12 -25.51 5.79 -38.70
C LEU A 12 -26.35 4.62 -39.23
N SER A 13 -26.01 4.13 -40.43
CA SER A 13 -26.69 2.97 -41.01
C SER A 13 -26.26 1.67 -40.33
N ASP A 14 -27.10 0.64 -40.37
CA ASP A 14 -26.74 -0.69 -39.87
C ASP A 14 -25.49 -1.24 -40.57
N THR A 15 -25.37 -1.00 -41.88
CA THR A 15 -24.18 -1.38 -42.67
C THR A 15 -22.90 -0.76 -42.11
N PHE A 16 -22.94 0.47 -41.58
CA PHE A 16 -21.78 1.08 -40.93
C PHE A 16 -21.36 0.28 -39.69
N PHE A 17 -22.31 -0.07 -38.81
CA PHE A 17 -22.01 -0.85 -37.61
C PHE A 17 -21.52 -2.26 -37.94
N PHE A 18 -22.10 -2.94 -38.94
CA PHE A 18 -21.63 -4.25 -39.40
C PHE A 18 -20.19 -4.22 -39.93
N ASN A 19 -19.84 -3.17 -40.68
CA ASN A 19 -18.48 -2.97 -41.17
C ASN A 19 -17.51 -2.69 -40.01
N CYS A 20 -17.88 -1.83 -39.06
CA CYS A 20 -17.10 -1.59 -37.85
C CYS A 20 -16.87 -2.86 -37.05
N PHE A 21 -17.93 -3.63 -36.78
CA PHE A 21 -17.82 -4.90 -36.06
C PHE A 21 -16.89 -5.88 -36.78
N SER A 22 -17.04 -6.01 -38.10
CA SER A 22 -16.19 -6.89 -38.92
C SER A 22 -14.72 -6.47 -38.91
N ALA A 23 -14.42 -5.17 -38.85
CA ALA A 23 -13.06 -4.65 -38.73
C ALA A 23 -12.49 -4.93 -37.33
N ILE A 24 -13.26 -4.63 -36.28
CA ILE A 24 -12.89 -4.89 -34.88
C ILE A 24 -12.60 -6.37 -34.65
N HIS A 25 -13.46 -7.26 -35.15
CA HIS A 25 -13.30 -8.70 -35.00
C HIS A 25 -11.99 -9.23 -35.62
N ARG A 26 -11.52 -8.60 -36.71
CA ARG A 26 -10.26 -8.98 -37.37
C ARG A 26 -9.02 -8.40 -36.68
N ASP A 27 -9.17 -7.28 -35.97
CA ASP A 27 -8.07 -6.63 -35.26
C ASP A 27 -7.90 -7.21 -33.84
N LYS A 28 -6.89 -8.07 -33.70
CA LYS A 28 -6.53 -8.68 -32.40
C LYS A 28 -6.09 -7.64 -31.36
N ASN A 29 -5.75 -6.43 -31.77
CA ASN A 29 -5.30 -5.35 -30.91
C ASN A 29 -6.31 -4.19 -30.85
N PHE A 30 -7.57 -4.42 -31.25
CA PHE A 30 -8.57 -3.36 -31.23
C PHE A 30 -8.64 -2.68 -29.86
N GLY A 31 -8.62 -1.35 -29.84
CA GLY A 31 -8.59 -0.56 -28.60
C GLY A 31 -7.21 -0.43 -27.96
N HIS A 32 -6.16 -1.02 -28.54
CA HIS A 32 -4.78 -0.93 -28.06
C HIS A 32 -3.86 -0.25 -29.08
N LYS A 33 -3.04 0.69 -28.60
CA LYS A 33 -1.93 1.29 -29.35
C LYS A 33 -0.65 0.51 -29.07
N ILE A 34 0.01 0.07 -30.14
CA ILE A 34 1.25 -0.69 -30.03
C ILE A 34 2.38 0.22 -29.55
N LEU A 35 3.09 -0.22 -28.51
CA LEU A 35 4.26 0.46 -27.97
C LEU A 35 5.36 0.57 -29.03
N ASN A 36 5.99 1.74 -29.12
CA ASN A 36 7.16 1.96 -29.96
C ASN A 36 8.24 2.73 -29.20
N LYS A 37 9.40 2.95 -29.83
CA LYS A 37 10.55 3.63 -29.20
C LYS A 37 10.24 5.06 -28.72
N ASN A 38 9.24 5.71 -29.32
CA ASN A 38 8.83 7.08 -29.02
C ASN A 38 7.62 7.14 -28.06
N SER A 39 7.13 5.99 -27.56
CA SER A 39 6.02 5.95 -26.61
C SER A 39 6.34 6.74 -25.34
N PRO A 40 5.44 7.63 -24.88
CA PRO A 40 5.66 8.40 -23.67
C PRO A 40 5.69 7.48 -22.45
N LYS A 41 6.56 7.81 -21.48
CA LYS A 41 6.62 7.12 -20.19
C LYS A 41 5.63 7.76 -19.23
N MET A 42 4.85 6.94 -18.53
CA MET A 42 3.90 7.40 -17.51
C MET A 42 4.14 6.63 -16.23
N MET A 43 4.29 7.33 -15.11
CA MET A 43 4.34 6.72 -13.79
C MET A 43 2.94 6.70 -13.19
N VAL A 44 2.54 5.56 -12.64
CA VAL A 44 1.30 5.41 -11.88
C VAL A 44 1.66 4.92 -10.49
N GLU A 45 1.49 5.80 -9.50
CA GLU A 45 1.66 5.49 -8.09
C GLU A 45 0.32 5.05 -7.50
N PHE A 46 0.30 3.90 -6.83
CA PHE A 46 -0.90 3.43 -6.13
C PHE A 46 -0.55 2.46 -5.01
N SER A 47 -1.58 2.08 -4.24
CA SER A 47 -1.49 1.29 -3.01
C SER A 47 -0.81 2.02 -1.86
N SER A 48 0.51 2.25 -1.95
CA SER A 48 1.36 2.98 -1.00
C SER A 48 0.98 2.80 0.49
N PRO A 49 0.86 1.55 0.99
CA PRO A 49 0.43 1.29 2.36
C PRO A 49 1.51 1.66 3.39
N ASN A 50 1.11 1.77 4.66
CA ASN A 50 2.05 1.80 5.79
C ASN A 50 2.39 0.38 6.23
N THR A 51 3.60 0.13 6.70
CA THR A 51 4.04 -1.22 7.06
C THR A 51 3.63 -1.69 8.45
N ASN A 52 3.09 -0.79 9.27
CA ASN A 52 2.63 -1.10 10.61
C ASN A 52 1.19 -1.63 10.68
N LYS A 53 0.50 -1.77 9.54
CA LYS A 53 -0.90 -2.25 9.47
C LYS A 53 -1.07 -3.21 8.30
N PRO A 54 -1.89 -4.26 8.46
CA PRO A 54 -2.21 -5.15 7.35
C PRO A 54 -3.07 -4.44 6.29
N LEU A 55 -2.98 -4.91 5.05
CA LEU A 55 -3.93 -4.50 4.01
C LEU A 55 -5.33 -4.97 4.39
N HIS A 56 -6.31 -4.09 4.17
CA HIS A 56 -7.73 -4.31 4.44
C HIS A 56 -8.59 -3.78 3.29
N LEU A 57 -9.91 -4.00 3.34
CA LEU A 57 -10.87 -3.65 2.28
C LEU A 57 -10.75 -2.20 1.79
N GLY A 58 -10.41 -1.25 2.66
CA GLY A 58 -10.22 0.16 2.30
C GLY A 58 -9.07 0.39 1.31
N HIS A 59 -8.05 -0.48 1.30
CA HIS A 59 -6.94 -0.40 0.34
C HIS A 59 -7.31 -0.94 -1.04
N ILE A 60 -8.35 -1.80 -1.14
CA ILE A 60 -8.74 -2.42 -2.41
C ILE A 60 -9.11 -1.36 -3.44
N ARG A 61 -9.81 -0.29 -3.03
CA ARG A 61 -10.15 0.83 -3.91
C ARG A 61 -8.92 1.39 -4.61
N ASN A 62 -7.88 1.77 -3.86
CA ASN A 62 -6.68 2.37 -4.44
C ASN A 62 -5.91 1.37 -5.30
N ASN A 63 -5.82 0.11 -4.85
CA ASN A 63 -5.15 -0.96 -5.59
C ASN A 63 -5.79 -1.18 -6.98
N LEU A 64 -7.11 -1.34 -7.01
CA LEU A 64 -7.83 -1.64 -8.25
C LEU A 64 -7.95 -0.42 -9.17
N LEU A 65 -8.17 0.78 -8.62
CA LEU A 65 -8.22 2.00 -9.43
C LEU A 65 -6.85 2.30 -10.06
N GLY A 66 -5.78 2.27 -9.27
CA GLY A 66 -4.43 2.50 -9.78
C GLY A 66 -4.03 1.47 -10.83
N TYR A 67 -4.32 0.19 -10.59
CA TYR A 67 -4.06 -0.86 -11.57
C TYR A 67 -4.90 -0.71 -12.84
N SER A 68 -6.20 -0.41 -12.73
CA SER A 68 -7.08 -0.18 -13.88
C SER A 68 -6.58 0.98 -14.75
N ILE A 69 -6.23 2.11 -14.13
CA ILE A 69 -5.63 3.26 -14.84
C ILE A 69 -4.33 2.87 -15.51
N SER A 70 -3.48 2.08 -14.84
CA SER A 70 -2.24 1.58 -15.45
C SER A 70 -2.52 0.74 -16.71
N LYS A 71 -3.58 -0.09 -16.71
CA LYS A 71 -3.99 -0.89 -17.86
C LYS A 71 -4.57 -0.07 -19.00
N ILE A 72 -5.36 0.96 -18.69
CA ILE A 72 -5.88 1.90 -19.69
C ILE A 72 -4.72 2.66 -20.35
N LEU A 73 -3.73 3.11 -19.56
CA LEU A 73 -2.56 3.80 -20.09
C LEU A 73 -1.65 2.86 -20.91
N GLU A 74 -1.48 1.60 -20.50
CA GLU A 74 -0.81 0.56 -21.30
C GLU A 74 -1.55 0.36 -22.64
N ALA A 75 -2.89 0.27 -22.62
CA ALA A 75 -3.71 0.16 -23.81
C ALA A 75 -3.62 1.39 -24.72
N ASP A 76 -3.49 2.60 -24.17
CA ASP A 76 -3.26 3.83 -24.94
C ASP A 76 -1.79 4.02 -25.35
N GLY A 77 -0.98 2.95 -25.34
CA GLY A 77 0.36 2.90 -25.92
C GLY A 77 1.43 3.63 -25.13
N LYS A 78 1.23 3.83 -23.82
CA LYS A 78 2.24 4.42 -22.93
C LYS A 78 3.10 3.35 -22.28
N LYS A 79 4.39 3.67 -22.06
CA LYS A 79 5.27 2.84 -21.25
C LYS A 79 5.00 3.12 -19.78
N VAL A 80 4.13 2.34 -19.17
CA VAL A 80 3.69 2.54 -17.79
C VAL A 80 4.69 1.96 -16.80
N ILE A 81 5.07 2.77 -15.82
CA ILE A 81 5.87 2.38 -14.65
C ILE A 81 4.94 2.42 -13.46
N LYS A 82 4.60 1.24 -12.92
CA LYS A 82 3.81 1.12 -11.69
C LYS A 82 4.75 1.28 -10.51
N THR A 83 4.42 2.14 -9.57
CA THR A 83 5.24 2.37 -8.37
C THR A 83 4.38 2.38 -7.12
N GLN A 84 5.02 2.14 -5.99
CA GLN A 84 4.43 2.26 -4.66
C GLN A 84 5.40 3.04 -3.79
N ILE A 85 4.90 4.01 -3.04
CA ILE A 85 5.67 4.75 -2.03
C ILE A 85 5.27 4.17 -0.69
N ILE A 86 5.82 2.99 -0.36
CA ILE A 86 5.51 2.32 0.89
C ILE A 86 6.08 3.17 2.04
N ASN A 87 5.23 3.52 3.00
CA ASN A 87 5.67 4.24 4.18
C ASN A 87 6.20 3.24 5.22
N ASP A 88 7.44 2.83 5.00
CA ASP A 88 8.17 1.86 5.83
C ASP A 88 9.05 2.52 6.90
N ARG A 89 9.02 3.85 7.00
CA ARG A 89 9.86 4.65 7.90
C ARG A 89 9.07 5.41 8.95
N GLY A 90 9.75 5.77 10.02
CA GLY A 90 9.21 6.59 11.10
C GLY A 90 8.75 5.81 12.33
N ILE A 91 8.08 6.51 13.24
CA ILE A 91 7.80 6.00 14.58
C ILE A 91 6.90 4.76 14.58
N HIS A 92 6.00 4.61 13.59
CA HIS A 92 5.02 3.52 13.58
C HIS A 92 5.64 2.13 13.41
N ILE A 93 6.65 1.98 12.55
CA ILE A 93 7.36 0.71 12.42
C ILE A 93 8.22 0.45 13.67
N CYS A 94 8.82 1.50 14.25
CA CYS A 94 9.61 1.41 15.48
C CYS A 94 8.77 0.91 16.66
N LYS A 95 7.52 1.36 16.80
CA LYS A 95 6.55 0.83 17.78
C LYS A 95 6.39 -0.69 17.65
N SER A 96 6.20 -1.17 16.42
CA SER A 96 6.05 -2.61 16.14
C SER A 96 7.33 -3.38 16.47
N MET A 97 8.50 -2.82 16.12
CA MET A 97 9.81 -3.40 16.41
C MET A 97 10.09 -3.49 17.92
N VAL A 98 9.83 -2.43 18.69
CA VAL A 98 9.96 -2.44 20.17
C VAL A 98 9.08 -3.52 20.78
N ALA A 99 7.81 -3.59 20.39
CA ALA A 99 6.90 -4.61 20.90
C ALA A 99 7.32 -6.03 20.48
N TRP A 100 7.84 -6.21 19.27
CA TRP A 100 8.36 -7.51 18.83
C TRP A 100 9.58 -7.95 19.63
N ILE A 101 10.52 -7.04 19.94
CA ILE A 101 11.69 -7.35 20.78
C ILE A 101 11.24 -7.78 22.18
N LYS A 102 10.34 -7.02 22.82
CA LYS A 102 9.92 -7.27 24.20
C LYS A 102 8.99 -8.47 24.36
N TYR A 103 8.00 -8.58 23.47
CA TYR A 103 6.87 -9.49 23.64
C TYR A 103 6.83 -10.58 22.57
N GLY A 104 7.65 -10.47 21.52
CA GLY A 104 7.63 -11.39 20.40
C GLY A 104 8.33 -12.72 20.65
N LYS A 105 9.28 -12.81 21.59
CA LYS A 105 9.98 -14.08 21.92
C LYS A 105 10.50 -14.83 20.67
N GLY A 106 10.97 -14.09 19.66
CA GLY A 106 11.45 -14.66 18.40
C GLY A 106 10.36 -15.20 17.47
N ASP A 107 9.13 -14.68 17.57
CA ASP A 107 8.03 -14.95 16.64
C ASP A 107 8.39 -14.52 15.21
N THR A 108 7.88 -15.26 14.23
CA THR A 108 8.09 -15.03 12.80
C THR A 108 6.82 -15.42 12.04
N PRO A 109 6.63 -14.96 10.79
CA PRO A 109 5.45 -15.36 10.00
C PRO A 109 5.31 -16.88 9.89
N LYS A 110 6.44 -17.59 9.71
CA LYS A 110 6.49 -19.06 9.64
C LYS A 110 6.07 -19.74 10.95
N LYS A 111 6.49 -19.21 12.10
CA LYS A 111 6.17 -19.82 13.41
C LYS A 111 4.73 -19.57 13.84
N SER A 112 4.22 -18.36 13.61
CA SER A 112 2.85 -17.98 13.99
C SER A 112 1.79 -18.42 12.98
N GLY A 113 2.18 -18.74 11.75
CA GLY A 113 1.26 -18.96 10.63
C GLY A 113 0.57 -17.69 10.15
N LEU A 114 0.95 -16.51 10.65
CA LEU A 114 0.38 -15.22 10.26
C LEU A 114 1.06 -14.68 9.00
N LYS A 115 0.28 -13.99 8.15
CA LYS A 115 0.83 -13.19 7.06
C LYS A 115 1.74 -12.10 7.62
N GLY A 116 2.84 -11.76 6.97
CA GLY A 116 3.86 -10.92 7.60
C GLY A 116 3.39 -9.50 7.97
N ASP A 117 2.54 -8.87 7.16
CA ASP A 117 1.88 -7.60 7.48
C ASP A 117 0.89 -7.71 8.66
N GLN A 118 0.22 -8.87 8.81
CA GLN A 118 -0.62 -9.16 9.98
C GLN A 118 0.22 -9.37 11.24
N LEU A 119 1.37 -10.04 11.13
CA LEU A 119 2.28 -10.24 12.25
C LEU A 119 2.83 -8.90 12.76
N VAL A 120 3.33 -8.05 11.86
CA VAL A 120 3.83 -6.72 12.24
C VAL A 120 2.69 -5.86 12.82
N GLY A 121 1.50 -5.90 12.20
CA GLY A 121 0.31 -5.23 12.73
C GLY A 121 -0.11 -5.71 14.13
N LYS A 122 0.00 -7.02 14.42
CA LYS A 122 -0.22 -7.57 15.77
C LYS A 122 0.69 -6.91 16.79
N TYR A 123 1.98 -6.74 16.49
CA TYR A 123 2.90 -6.07 17.41
C TYR A 123 2.66 -4.57 17.54
N TYR A 124 2.17 -3.92 16.48
CA TYR A 124 1.67 -2.55 16.60
C TYR A 124 0.52 -2.45 17.62
N VAL A 125 -0.44 -3.37 17.56
CA VAL A 125 -1.56 -3.41 18.52
C VAL A 125 -1.06 -3.70 19.95
N ILE A 126 -0.14 -4.66 20.12
CA ILE A 126 0.47 -4.95 21.43
C ILE A 126 1.17 -3.70 21.99
N PHE A 127 1.92 -2.97 21.16
CA PHE A 127 2.54 -1.72 21.56
C PHE A 127 1.50 -0.72 22.10
N GLU A 128 0.41 -0.49 21.38
CA GLU A 128 -0.61 0.48 21.77
C GLU A 128 -1.34 0.07 23.06
N LEU A 129 -1.56 -1.23 23.29
CA LEU A 129 -2.13 -1.75 24.53
C LEU A 129 -1.19 -1.48 25.72
N GLU A 130 0.10 -1.78 25.57
CA GLU A 130 1.09 -1.54 26.62
C GLU A 130 1.33 -0.04 26.87
N TYR A 131 1.32 0.77 25.82
CA TYR A 131 1.42 2.22 25.91
C TYR A 131 0.25 2.80 26.72
N LYS A 132 -0.99 2.38 26.44
CA LYS A 132 -2.17 2.79 27.22
C LYS A 132 -2.06 2.37 28.69
N LYS A 133 -1.64 1.14 28.99
CA LYS A 133 -1.43 0.67 30.37
C LYS A 133 -0.42 1.54 31.12
N GLN A 134 0.70 1.88 30.47
CA GLN A 134 1.72 2.73 31.06
C GLN A 134 1.21 4.17 31.30
N ILE A 135 0.45 4.73 30.36
CA ILE A 135 -0.19 6.05 30.55
C ILE A 135 -1.12 6.02 31.76
N THR A 136 -2.02 5.04 31.87
CA THR A 136 -2.94 4.92 33.02
C THR A 136 -2.17 4.82 34.34
N SER A 137 -1.09 4.03 34.39
CA SER A 137 -0.24 3.91 35.57
C SER A 137 0.49 5.20 35.94
N LEU A 138 0.89 6.02 34.96
CA LEU A 138 1.52 7.31 35.21
C LEU A 138 0.51 8.36 35.70
N ILE A 139 -0.71 8.33 35.15
CA ILE A 139 -1.82 9.19 35.62
C ILE A 139 -2.17 8.86 37.08
N SER A 140 -2.25 7.57 37.44
CA SER A 140 -2.51 7.17 38.83
C SER A 140 -1.39 7.56 39.80
N LYS A 141 -0.18 7.80 39.29
CA LYS A 141 0.96 8.35 40.05
C LYS A 141 0.99 9.89 40.07
N GLY A 142 -0.07 10.56 39.62
CA GLY A 142 -0.23 12.01 39.68
C GLY A 142 0.27 12.79 38.47
N LYS A 143 0.70 12.12 37.39
CA LYS A 143 1.07 12.83 36.15
C LYS A 143 -0.15 13.31 35.39
N SER A 144 -0.01 14.46 34.72
CA SER A 144 -1.02 14.88 33.74
C SER A 144 -1.07 13.92 32.54
N ILE A 145 -2.20 13.87 31.83
CA ILE A 145 -2.36 13.03 30.63
C ILE A 145 -1.26 13.32 29.60
N LYS A 146 -1.00 14.60 29.30
CA LYS A 146 0.02 15.00 28.32
C LYS A 146 1.43 14.58 28.74
N GLU A 147 1.73 14.65 30.04
CA GLU A 147 3.03 14.22 30.55
C GLU A 147 3.16 12.70 30.52
N ALA A 148 2.10 11.97 30.90
CA ALA A 148 2.06 10.52 30.84
C ALA A 148 2.26 10.00 29.41
N GLU A 149 1.61 10.60 28.42
CA GLU A 149 1.80 10.29 27.00
C GLU A 149 3.25 10.50 26.54
N LYS A 150 3.90 11.60 26.97
CA LYS A 150 5.28 11.88 26.57
C LYS A 150 6.33 11.06 27.30
N THR A 151 6.03 10.62 28.52
CA THR A 151 7.02 10.01 29.43
C THR A 151 6.80 8.51 29.66
N ALA A 152 5.80 7.90 29.01
CA ALA A 152 5.62 6.45 29.10
C ALA A 152 6.89 5.72 28.60
N PRO A 153 7.46 4.79 29.38
CA PRO A 153 8.71 4.13 29.00
C PRO A 153 8.73 3.55 27.58
N ILE A 154 7.64 2.92 27.14
CA ILE A 154 7.59 2.26 25.83
C ILE A 154 7.60 3.25 24.65
N ILE A 155 7.10 4.48 24.83
CA ILE A 155 7.18 5.50 23.77
C ILE A 155 8.58 6.09 23.67
N LEU A 156 9.26 6.27 24.81
CA LEU A 156 10.65 6.72 24.84
C LEU A 156 11.57 5.69 24.15
N GLU A 157 11.32 4.40 24.37
CA GLU A 157 12.04 3.34 23.66
C GLU A 157 11.79 3.35 22.14
N ALA A 158 10.55 3.62 21.71
CA ALA A 158 10.25 3.75 20.27
C ALA A 158 10.91 5.00 19.65
N GLN A 159 10.98 6.11 20.39
CA GLN A 159 11.69 7.31 19.96
C GLN A 159 13.19 7.09 19.86
N GLU A 160 13.78 6.38 20.82
CA GLU A 160 15.20 6.02 20.75
C GLU A 160 15.48 5.07 19.59
N MET A 161 14.60 4.10 19.35
CA MET A 161 14.70 3.23 18.18
C MET A 161 14.63 4.00 16.86
N LEU A 162 13.78 5.03 16.78
CA LEU A 162 13.72 5.91 15.61
C LEU A 162 15.04 6.68 15.44
N ARG A 163 15.59 7.25 16.51
CA ARG A 163 16.87 7.96 16.48
C ARG A 163 18.02 7.06 16.01
N LEU A 164 18.06 5.82 16.50
CA LEU A 164 19.03 4.80 16.08
C LEU A 164 18.84 4.37 14.62
N TRP A 165 17.60 4.31 14.15
CA TRP A 165 17.32 4.05 12.74
C TRP A 165 17.82 5.20 11.85
N GLU A 166 17.60 6.46 12.25
CA GLU A 166 18.07 7.65 11.54
C GLU A 166 19.61 7.74 11.50
N SER A 167 20.28 7.33 12.58
CA SER A 167 21.75 7.24 12.63
C SER A 167 22.33 6.01 11.93
N LYS A 168 21.49 5.18 11.31
CA LYS A 168 21.86 3.94 10.60
C LYS A 168 22.55 2.90 11.50
N ASP A 169 22.12 2.79 12.76
CA ASP A 169 22.59 1.70 13.64
C ASP A 169 22.37 0.34 12.98
N SER A 170 23.44 -0.46 12.92
CA SER A 170 23.47 -1.72 12.18
C SER A 170 22.41 -2.72 12.67
N LYS A 171 22.16 -2.80 13.97
CA LYS A 171 21.20 -3.74 14.57
C LYS A 171 19.78 -3.30 14.29
N VAL A 172 19.49 -2.00 14.46
CA VAL A 172 18.16 -1.43 14.19
C VAL A 172 17.82 -1.52 12.70
N ILE A 173 18.75 -1.19 11.80
CA ILE A 173 18.55 -1.33 10.35
C ILE A 173 18.33 -2.80 9.96
N SER A 174 19.08 -3.74 10.54
CA SER A 174 18.89 -5.16 10.27
C SER A 174 17.51 -5.65 10.70
N LEU A 175 17.03 -5.23 11.88
CA LEU A 175 15.69 -5.57 12.35
C LEU A 175 14.60 -4.93 11.48
N TRP A 176 14.78 -3.66 11.13
CA TRP A 176 13.87 -2.91 10.25
C TRP A 176 13.75 -3.59 8.88
N LYS A 177 14.86 -3.96 8.24
CA LYS A 177 14.86 -4.70 6.96
C LYS A 177 14.11 -6.02 7.10
N LYS A 178 14.39 -6.78 8.15
CA LYS A 178 13.75 -8.07 8.41
C LYS A 178 12.24 -7.95 8.57
N MET A 179 11.78 -7.01 9.40
CA MET A 179 10.34 -6.83 9.66
C MET A 179 9.61 -6.27 8.45
N ASN A 180 10.18 -5.29 7.73
CA ASN A 180 9.56 -4.78 6.51
C ASN A 180 9.54 -5.82 5.39
N GLN A 181 10.56 -6.68 5.27
CA GLN A 181 10.51 -7.76 4.28
C GLN A 181 9.31 -8.69 4.51
N TRP A 182 9.01 -9.03 5.77
CA TRP A 182 7.80 -9.80 6.08
C TRP A 182 6.52 -9.09 5.63
N VAL A 183 6.46 -7.77 5.81
CA VAL A 183 5.31 -6.97 5.37
C VAL A 183 5.21 -6.97 3.85
N TYR A 184 6.31 -6.75 3.13
CA TYR A 184 6.32 -6.75 1.66
C TYR A 184 5.91 -8.11 1.10
N ASP A 185 6.44 -9.20 1.64
CA ASP A 185 6.03 -10.56 1.28
C ASP A 185 4.52 -10.77 1.54
N GLY A 186 4.03 -10.24 2.68
CA GLY A 186 2.62 -10.26 3.03
C GLY A 186 1.73 -9.45 2.07
N PHE A 187 2.19 -8.28 1.63
CA PHE A 187 1.49 -7.44 0.66
C PHE A 187 1.46 -8.09 -0.73
N ASP A 188 2.58 -8.67 -1.16
CA ASP A 188 2.69 -9.38 -2.44
C ASP A 188 1.69 -10.53 -2.55
N LEU A 189 1.48 -11.30 -1.48
CA LEU A 189 0.42 -12.32 -1.43
C LEU A 189 -0.98 -11.74 -1.67
N THR A 190 -1.25 -10.53 -1.17
CA THR A 190 -2.53 -9.85 -1.40
C THR A 190 -2.63 -9.31 -2.82
N TYR A 191 -1.58 -8.68 -3.36
CA TYR A 191 -1.58 -8.15 -4.72
C TYR A 191 -1.75 -9.25 -5.78
N LYS A 192 -1.05 -10.39 -5.60
CA LYS A 192 -1.23 -11.57 -6.44
C LYS A 192 -2.65 -12.10 -6.44
N LYS A 193 -3.30 -12.17 -5.26
CA LYS A 193 -4.71 -12.58 -5.14
C LYS A 193 -5.67 -11.60 -5.84
N LEU A 194 -5.32 -10.31 -5.92
CA LEU A 194 -6.10 -9.29 -6.61
C LEU A 194 -5.82 -9.22 -8.12
N GLY A 195 -4.82 -9.96 -8.62
CA GLY A 195 -4.38 -9.85 -10.02
C GLY A 195 -3.67 -8.53 -10.34
N VAL A 196 -3.12 -7.87 -9.33
CA VAL A 196 -2.39 -6.59 -9.44
C VAL A 196 -0.90 -6.91 -9.44
N ASN A 197 -0.24 -6.72 -10.60
CA ASN A 197 1.16 -7.04 -10.85
C ASN A 197 1.96 -5.85 -11.38
#